data_AF-A0A930EG21-F1
#
_entry.id   AF-A0A930EG21-F1
#
_cell.length_a   1.000
_cell.length_b   1.000
_cell.length_c   1.000
_cell.angle_alpha   90.00
_cell.angle_beta   90.00
_cell.angle_gamma   90.00
#
_symmetry.space_group_name_H-M   'P 1'
#
loop_
_entity.id
_entity.type
_entity.pdbx_description
1 polymer ?
#
loop_
_entity_poly.entity_id
_entity_poly.type
_entity_poly.pdbx_seq_one_letter_code
_entity_poly.pdbx_strand_id
1 'polypeptide(L)'
;MALTEQQMREIIIADRRKKKMRRRRRRKYTFFISLFLVLFFVIGLYRNRDVLAPPKLDRGVIFIDPGHGGHDPGSQTKSRKEKDDTLRIALQIKKELNKKNFKVYLTRENDSFTERIKIGKMANRKKAKLMVSIHRNKAGDPRAQGVEVFLPKDDNPKSRYLGKQIMKQLHDEGFAKRRVRSGTL
;
A
#
# COMPACT_ATOMS: atom_id res chain seq x y z
N MET A 1 59.50 47.90 -44.15
CA MET A 1 60.36 46.71 -43.98
C MET A 1 59.48 45.47 -43.97
N ALA A 2 59.66 44.56 -44.93
CA ALA A 2 58.96 43.29 -44.94
C ALA A 2 59.57 42.36 -43.88
N LEU A 3 58.75 41.50 -43.28
CA LEU A 3 59.19 40.49 -42.31
C LEU A 3 60.10 39.47 -43.00
N THR A 4 61.16 39.04 -42.31
CA THR A 4 62.03 37.95 -42.78
C THR A 4 61.28 36.62 -42.74
N GLU A 5 61.70 35.64 -43.57
CA GLU A 5 61.09 34.30 -43.56
C GLU A 5 61.12 33.64 -42.17
N GLN A 6 62.19 33.87 -41.41
CA GLN A 6 62.34 33.34 -40.06
C GLN A 6 61.31 33.93 -39.10
N GLN A 7 61.03 35.24 -39.20
CA GLN A 7 59.97 35.90 -38.42
C GLN A 7 58.58 35.39 -38.80
N MET A 8 58.31 35.15 -40.10
CA MET A 8 57.05 34.54 -40.53
C MET A 8 56.87 33.11 -40.00
N ARG A 9 57.92 32.28 -40.01
CA ARG A 9 57.88 30.91 -39.48
C ARG A 9 57.56 30.87 -37.99
N GLU A 10 58.19 31.74 -37.19
CA GLU A 10 57.92 31.84 -35.74
C GLU A 10 56.48 32.25 -35.44
N ILE A 11 55.92 33.21 -36.18
CA ILE A 11 54.51 33.64 -36.03
C ILE A 11 53.55 32.48 -36.31
N ILE A 12 53.80 31.71 -37.38
CA ILE A 12 52.97 30.55 -37.73
C ILE A 12 53.05 29.46 -36.65
N ILE A 13 54.25 29.19 -36.11
CA ILE A 13 54.45 28.21 -35.03
C ILE A 13 53.74 28.67 -33.75
N ALA A 14 53.87 29.94 -33.38
CA ALA A 14 53.21 30.53 -32.21
C ALA A 14 51.68 30.48 -32.32
N ASP A 15 51.11 30.78 -33.50
CA ASP A 15 49.67 30.67 -33.75
C ASP A 15 49.18 29.21 -33.68
N ARG A 16 49.93 28.26 -34.28
CA ARG A 16 49.63 26.81 -34.16
C ARG A 16 49.66 26.35 -32.70
N ARG A 17 50.64 26.80 -31.91
CA ARG A 17 50.72 26.52 -30.45
C ARG A 17 49.53 27.10 -29.69
N LYS A 18 49.16 28.37 -29.95
CA LYS A 18 47.98 29.03 -29.34
C LYS A 18 46.67 28.32 -29.71
N LYS A 19 46.47 27.94 -30.98
CA LYS A 19 45.30 27.17 -31.45
C LYS A 19 45.24 25.78 -30.78
N LYS A 20 46.37 25.07 -30.68
CA LYS A 20 46.45 23.76 -29.99
C LYS A 20 46.13 23.87 -28.50
N MET A 21 46.65 24.90 -27.82
CA MET A 21 46.35 25.22 -26.42
C MET A 21 44.86 25.53 -26.20
N ARG A 22 44.26 26.37 -27.05
CA ARG A 22 42.81 26.68 -27.01
C ARG A 22 41.96 25.42 -27.22
N ARG A 23 42.31 24.55 -28.18
CA ARG A 23 41.62 23.27 -28.41
C ARG A 23 41.73 22.33 -27.19
N ARG A 24 42.89 22.22 -26.56
CA ARG A 24 43.08 21.42 -25.33
C ARG A 24 42.25 21.94 -24.16
N ARG A 25 42.22 23.27 -23.94
CA ARG A 25 41.37 23.88 -22.90
C ARG A 25 39.89 23.62 -23.16
N ARG A 26 39.41 23.85 -24.40
CA ARG A 26 38.01 23.55 -24.78
C ARG A 26 37.66 22.08 -24.51
N ARG A 27 38.50 21.12 -24.92
CA ARG A 27 38.28 19.68 -24.65
C ARG A 27 38.21 19.34 -23.16
N LYS A 28 39.04 19.98 -22.33
CA LYS A 28 38.98 19.82 -20.86
C LYS A 28 37.67 20.35 -20.29
N TYR A 29 37.25 21.56 -20.68
CA TYR A 29 35.97 22.12 -20.21
C TYR A 29 34.77 21.30 -20.67
N THR A 30 34.75 20.84 -21.93
CA THR A 30 33.67 19.97 -22.41
C THR A 30 33.63 18.66 -21.63
N PHE A 31 34.78 18.06 -21.30
CA PHE A 31 34.84 16.87 -20.46
C PHE A 31 34.24 17.10 -19.07
N PHE A 32 34.63 18.17 -18.37
CA PHE A 32 34.10 18.47 -17.04
C PHE A 32 32.62 18.86 -17.05
N ILE A 33 32.15 19.57 -18.06
CA ILE A 33 30.72 19.89 -18.23
C ILE A 33 29.92 18.61 -18.45
N SER A 34 30.37 17.72 -19.35
CA SER A 34 29.71 16.44 -19.58
C SER A 34 29.69 15.57 -18.31
N LEU A 35 30.80 15.52 -17.57
CA LEU A 35 30.87 14.79 -16.29
C LEU A 35 29.89 15.35 -15.26
N PHE A 36 29.80 16.67 -15.14
CA PHE A 36 28.85 17.33 -14.24
C PHE A 36 27.40 17.04 -14.63
N LEU A 37 27.06 17.09 -15.92
CA LEU A 37 25.70 16.78 -16.40
C LEU A 37 25.32 15.32 -16.13
N VAL A 38 26.25 14.38 -16.30
CA VAL A 38 26.04 12.97 -15.95
C VAL A 38 25.81 12.82 -14.45
N LEU A 39 26.65 13.45 -13.62
CA LEU A 39 26.50 13.37 -12.16
C LEU A 39 25.19 13.99 -11.69
N PHE A 40 24.80 15.15 -12.24
CA PHE A 40 23.53 15.80 -11.96
C PHE A 40 22.35 14.91 -12.36
N PHE A 41 22.41 14.26 -13.53
CA PHE A 41 21.40 13.32 -13.97
C PHE A 41 21.29 12.10 -13.05
N VAL A 42 22.42 11.48 -12.67
CA VAL A 42 22.46 10.33 -11.74
C VAL A 42 21.91 10.71 -10.36
N ILE A 43 22.28 11.88 -9.83
CA ILE A 43 21.73 12.40 -8.58
C ILE A 43 20.22 12.66 -8.73
N GLY A 44 19.78 13.19 -9.87
CA GLY A 44 18.36 13.39 -10.19
C GLY A 44 17.56 12.09 -10.18
N LEU A 45 18.12 11.00 -10.73
CA LEU A 45 17.53 9.66 -10.68
C LEU A 45 17.47 9.13 -9.24
N TYR A 46 18.52 9.32 -8.44
CA TYR A 46 18.56 8.89 -7.04
C TYR A 46 17.55 9.66 -6.17
N ARG A 47 17.39 10.97 -6.39
CA ARG A 47 16.43 11.80 -5.64
C ARG A 47 14.98 11.51 -6.04
N ASN A 48 14.73 11.12 -7.30
CA ASN A 48 13.41 10.81 -7.81
C ASN A 48 13.14 9.30 -7.91
N ARG A 49 13.49 8.56 -6.87
CA ARG A 49 13.18 7.12 -6.78
C ARG A 49 11.69 6.83 -6.99
N ASP A 50 10.82 7.73 -6.54
CA ASP A 50 9.36 7.61 -6.67
C ASP A 50 8.85 7.82 -8.11
N VAL A 51 9.62 8.50 -8.99
CA VAL A 51 9.28 8.69 -10.41
C VAL A 51 9.59 7.44 -11.23
N LEU A 52 10.64 6.70 -10.84
CA LEU A 52 10.99 5.40 -11.44
C LEU A 52 10.25 4.22 -10.80
N ALA A 53 9.60 4.43 -9.65
CA ALA A 53 8.78 3.41 -9.03
C ALA A 53 7.57 3.13 -9.94
N PRO A 54 7.25 1.85 -10.23
CA PRO A 54 6.04 1.53 -10.98
C PRO A 54 4.83 2.12 -10.24
N PRO A 55 3.83 2.64 -10.97
CA PRO A 55 2.63 3.19 -10.35
C PRO A 55 2.05 2.15 -9.38
N LYS A 56 1.80 2.56 -8.13
CA LYS A 56 1.17 1.69 -7.15
C LYS A 56 -0.15 1.20 -7.76
N LEU A 57 -0.24 -0.12 -7.95
CA LEU A 57 -1.46 -0.75 -8.46
C LEU A 57 -2.61 -0.35 -7.52
N ASP A 58 -3.62 0.36 -8.02
CA ASP A 58 -4.80 0.67 -7.22
C ASP A 58 -5.62 -0.61 -7.03
N ARG A 59 -5.35 -1.29 -5.91
CA ARG A 59 -6.04 -2.53 -5.52
C ARG A 59 -7.42 -2.26 -4.91
N GLY A 60 -7.86 -1.01 -4.87
CA GLY A 60 -9.11 -0.60 -4.25
C GLY A 60 -9.06 -0.54 -2.73
N VAL A 61 -10.15 -0.04 -2.15
CA VAL A 61 -10.32 0.14 -0.71
C VAL A 61 -11.02 -1.08 -0.10
N ILE A 62 -10.42 -1.65 0.95
CA ILE A 62 -11.05 -2.65 1.81
C ILE A 62 -11.52 -1.94 3.08
N PHE A 63 -12.76 -2.19 3.48
CA PHE A 63 -13.36 -1.63 4.68
C PHE A 63 -13.66 -2.75 5.67
N ILE A 64 -13.11 -2.67 6.88
CA ILE A 64 -13.28 -3.69 7.90
C ILE A 64 -14.04 -3.11 9.08
N ASP A 65 -15.05 -3.82 9.54
CA ASP A 65 -15.84 -3.45 10.69
C ASP A 65 -15.55 -4.41 11.86
N PRO A 66 -14.69 -4.04 12.83
CA PRO A 66 -14.63 -4.74 14.11
C PRO A 66 -15.94 -4.51 14.87
N GLY A 67 -16.81 -5.53 14.93
CA GLY A 67 -18.12 -5.43 15.56
C GLY A 67 -18.07 -4.99 17.01
N HIS A 68 -19.18 -4.41 17.49
CA HIS A 68 -19.36 -3.85 18.85
C HIS A 68 -18.39 -2.69 19.16
N GLY A 69 -18.18 -2.34 20.43
CA GLY A 69 -17.27 -1.29 20.89
C GLY A 69 -17.91 -0.33 21.90
N GLY A 70 -17.08 0.32 22.71
CA GLY A 70 -17.52 1.26 23.74
C GLY A 70 -18.45 0.57 24.75
N HIS A 71 -19.67 1.09 24.87
CA HIS A 71 -20.70 0.57 25.77
C HIS A 71 -21.31 -0.77 25.31
N ASP A 72 -21.09 -1.19 24.06
CA ASP A 72 -21.55 -2.47 23.54
C ASP A 72 -20.37 -3.47 23.59
N PRO A 73 -20.36 -4.43 24.53
CA PRO A 73 -19.28 -5.42 24.64
C PRO A 73 -19.44 -6.61 23.70
N GLY A 74 -20.61 -6.75 23.06
CA GLY A 74 -21.00 -7.97 22.35
C GLY A 74 -21.06 -9.20 23.25
N SER A 75 -20.78 -10.36 22.67
CA SER A 75 -20.68 -11.63 23.37
C SER A 75 -19.58 -11.59 24.43
N GLN A 76 -19.86 -12.06 25.64
CA GLN A 76 -18.90 -12.06 26.75
C GLN A 76 -18.78 -13.41 27.44
N THR A 77 -17.56 -13.68 27.92
CA THR A 77 -17.20 -14.70 28.90
C THR A 77 -16.56 -14.00 30.11
N LYS A 78 -16.18 -14.74 31.16
CA LYS A 78 -15.52 -14.15 32.35
C LYS A 78 -14.24 -13.38 32.02
N SER A 79 -13.49 -13.77 30.98
CA SER A 79 -12.17 -13.19 30.65
C SER A 79 -12.10 -12.48 29.30
N ARG A 80 -13.11 -12.61 28.42
CA ARG A 80 -13.04 -12.07 27.05
C ARG A 80 -14.35 -11.45 26.60
N LYS A 81 -14.24 -10.22 26.07
CA LYS A 81 -15.33 -9.51 25.39
C LYS A 81 -15.13 -9.57 23.89
N GLU A 82 -16.23 -9.72 23.15
CA GLU A 82 -16.20 -9.77 21.69
C GLU A 82 -15.60 -8.49 21.11
N LYS A 83 -15.97 -7.32 21.63
CA LYS A 83 -15.45 -6.04 21.14
C LYS A 83 -13.91 -5.92 21.13
N ASP A 84 -13.24 -6.56 22.09
CA ASP A 84 -11.78 -6.51 22.24
C ASP A 84 -11.13 -7.48 21.24
N ASP A 85 -11.73 -8.66 21.07
CA ASP A 85 -11.29 -9.68 20.12
C ASP A 85 -11.44 -9.21 18.67
N THR A 86 -12.59 -8.63 18.33
CA THR A 86 -12.87 -8.14 16.97
C THR A 86 -11.93 -6.98 16.61
N LEU A 87 -11.68 -6.06 17.55
CA LEU A 87 -10.73 -4.96 17.35
C LEU A 87 -9.31 -5.47 17.09
N ARG A 88 -8.83 -6.39 17.94
CA ARG A 88 -7.49 -6.97 17.83
C ARG A 88 -7.30 -7.69 16.49
N ILE A 89 -8.28 -8.48 16.05
CA ILE A 89 -8.24 -9.17 14.76
C ILE A 89 -8.25 -8.14 13.61
N ALA A 90 -9.13 -7.14 13.64
CA ALA A 90 -9.23 -6.13 12.58
C ALA A 90 -7.95 -5.30 12.42
N LEU A 91 -7.30 -4.92 13.53
CA LEU A 91 -6.02 -4.20 13.51
C LEU A 91 -4.89 -5.04 12.89
N GLN A 92 -4.84 -6.35 13.18
CA GLN A 92 -3.86 -7.25 12.56
C GLN A 92 -4.14 -7.42 11.06
N ILE A 93 -5.41 -7.61 10.66
CA ILE A 93 -5.76 -7.69 9.24
C ILE A 93 -5.39 -6.40 8.51
N LYS A 94 -5.69 -5.22 9.09
CA LYS A 94 -5.27 -3.92 8.53
C LYS A 94 -3.76 -3.85 8.33
N LYS A 95 -2.98 -4.27 9.34
CA LYS A 95 -1.51 -4.30 9.27
C LYS A 95 -1.01 -5.18 8.12
N GLU A 96 -1.48 -6.43 8.03
CA GLU A 96 -1.03 -7.39 7.01
C GLU A 96 -1.47 -7.01 5.59
N LEU A 97 -2.68 -6.49 5.43
CA LEU A 97 -3.17 -6.01 4.13
C LEU A 97 -2.45 -4.74 3.66
N ASN A 98 -2.12 -3.82 4.58
CA ASN A 98 -1.32 -2.63 4.25
C ASN A 98 0.08 -3.01 3.76
N LYS A 99 0.73 -4.04 4.33
CA LYS A 99 2.01 -4.59 3.81
C LYS A 99 1.88 -5.11 2.38
N LYS A 100 0.69 -5.58 2.00
CA LYS A 100 0.34 -6.02 0.65
C LYS A 100 -0.20 -4.88 -0.23
N ASN A 101 0.05 -3.61 0.13
CA ASN A 101 -0.37 -2.42 -0.63
C ASN A 101 -1.89 -2.28 -0.82
N PHE A 102 -2.72 -2.88 0.04
CA PHE A 102 -4.14 -2.55 0.09
C PHE A 102 -4.37 -1.30 0.94
N LYS A 103 -5.38 -0.51 0.58
CA LYS A 103 -5.85 0.60 1.40
C LYS A 103 -6.98 0.12 2.31
N VAL A 104 -6.73 0.06 3.61
CA VAL A 104 -7.68 -0.48 4.59
C VAL A 104 -8.17 0.62 5.54
N TYR A 105 -9.50 0.73 5.67
CA TYR A 105 -10.15 1.56 6.69
C TYR A 105 -10.93 0.69 7.67
N LEU A 106 -10.97 1.12 8.93
CA LEU A 106 -11.80 0.50 9.96
C LEU A 106 -13.00 1.38 10.33
N THR A 107 -14.09 0.80 10.82
CA THR A 107 -15.16 1.57 11.48
C THR A 107 -14.66 2.25 12.76
N ARG A 108 -13.83 1.55 13.52
CA ARG A 108 -13.15 2.04 14.73
C ARG A 108 -11.73 1.47 14.82
N GLU A 109 -10.82 2.25 15.40
CA GLU A 109 -9.42 1.85 15.66
C GLU A 109 -9.10 1.80 17.17
N ASN A 110 -10.12 2.02 18.00
CA ASN A 110 -10.08 2.00 19.46
C ASN A 110 -11.40 1.43 20.00
N ASP A 111 -11.57 1.45 21.32
CA ASP A 111 -12.79 1.00 21.99
C ASP A 111 -13.92 2.06 21.93
N SER A 112 -14.32 2.44 20.72
CA SER A 112 -15.46 3.34 20.48
C SER A 112 -16.66 2.58 19.95
N PHE A 113 -17.87 3.03 20.32
CA PHE A 113 -19.10 2.47 19.78
C PHE A 113 -19.35 2.98 18.36
N THR A 114 -19.71 2.09 17.44
CA THR A 114 -20.17 2.45 16.08
C THR A 114 -21.59 1.95 15.87
N GLU A 115 -22.49 2.86 15.53
CA GLU A 115 -23.89 2.53 15.25
C GLU A 115 -24.02 1.72 13.94
N ARG A 116 -24.77 0.61 13.99
CA ARG A 116 -24.90 -0.34 12.87
C ARG A 116 -25.31 0.32 11.54
N ILE A 117 -26.25 1.27 11.59
CA ILE A 117 -26.77 1.95 10.39
C ILE A 117 -25.73 2.87 9.72
N LYS A 118 -24.67 3.26 10.45
CA LYS A 118 -23.60 4.13 9.92
C LYS A 118 -22.53 3.35 9.17
N ILE A 119 -22.34 2.06 9.47
CA ILE A 119 -21.25 1.22 8.93
C ILE A 119 -21.27 1.22 7.39
N GLY A 120 -22.41 0.90 6.79
CA GLY A 120 -22.56 0.91 5.33
C GLY A 120 -22.31 2.30 4.72
N LYS A 121 -22.78 3.37 5.37
CA LYS A 121 -22.53 4.75 4.93
C LYS A 121 -21.03 5.10 5.01
N MET A 122 -20.32 4.63 6.03
CA MET A 122 -18.88 4.83 6.16
C MET A 122 -18.11 4.10 5.05
N ALA A 123 -18.44 2.84 4.78
CA ALA A 123 -17.85 2.08 3.70
C ALA A 123 -18.06 2.76 2.33
N ASN A 124 -19.28 3.21 2.05
CA ASN A 124 -19.63 3.92 0.83
C ASN A 124 -18.86 5.25 0.69
N ARG A 125 -18.75 6.05 1.76
CA ARG A 125 -17.96 7.30 1.76
C ARG A 125 -16.48 7.07 1.48
N LYS A 126 -15.94 5.91 1.86
CA LYS A 126 -14.54 5.52 1.56
C LYS A 126 -14.40 4.88 0.17
N LYS A 127 -15.48 4.77 -0.61
CA LYS A 127 -15.52 4.08 -1.92
C LYS A 127 -14.98 2.64 -1.81
N ALA A 128 -15.32 1.95 -0.72
CA ALA A 128 -14.89 0.59 -0.47
C ALA A 128 -15.37 -0.35 -1.58
N LYS A 129 -14.47 -1.20 -2.08
CA LYS A 129 -14.80 -2.28 -3.01
C LYS A 129 -15.26 -3.55 -2.29
N LEU A 130 -14.86 -3.67 -1.02
CA LEU A 130 -15.18 -4.78 -0.15
C LEU A 130 -15.43 -4.27 1.27
N MET A 131 -16.48 -4.80 1.91
CA MET A 131 -16.73 -4.64 3.34
C MET A 131 -16.70 -6.01 4.03
N VAL A 132 -15.96 -6.15 5.11
CA VAL A 132 -15.96 -7.35 5.97
C VAL A 132 -16.21 -6.94 7.41
N SER A 133 -17.26 -7.47 8.03
CA SER A 133 -17.50 -7.31 9.47
C SER A 133 -17.02 -8.54 10.21
N ILE A 134 -16.42 -8.33 11.39
CA ILE A 134 -15.80 -9.38 12.21
C ILE A 134 -16.54 -9.43 13.54
N HIS A 135 -17.02 -10.62 13.87
CA HIS A 135 -17.81 -10.92 15.07
C HIS A 135 -17.37 -12.25 15.69
N ARG A 136 -17.77 -12.48 16.95
CA ARG A 136 -17.62 -13.74 17.68
C ARG A 136 -19.00 -14.23 18.08
N ASN A 137 -19.37 -15.40 17.57
CA ASN A 137 -20.65 -16.01 17.92
C ASN A 137 -20.67 -16.48 19.41
N LYS A 138 -21.87 -16.62 19.97
CA LYS A 138 -22.13 -17.18 21.30
C LYS A 138 -23.28 -18.17 21.21
N ALA A 139 -23.11 -19.32 21.84
CA ALA A 139 -24.14 -20.35 21.96
C ALA A 139 -24.29 -20.78 23.42
N GLY A 140 -25.47 -21.31 23.77
CA GLY A 140 -25.70 -21.90 25.09
C GLY A 140 -25.00 -23.26 25.28
N ASP A 141 -24.84 -24.03 24.19
CA ASP A 141 -24.10 -25.30 24.23
C ASP A 141 -22.58 -25.02 24.25
N PRO A 142 -21.86 -25.41 25.32
CA PRO A 142 -20.40 -25.20 25.42
C PRO A 142 -19.59 -25.99 24.38
N ARG A 143 -20.19 -26.99 23.73
CA ARG A 143 -19.56 -27.76 22.64
C ARG A 143 -19.67 -27.06 21.28
N ALA A 144 -20.46 -26.00 21.18
CA ALA A 144 -20.60 -25.26 19.94
C ALA A 144 -19.29 -24.57 19.57
N GLN A 145 -18.70 -25.00 18.46
CA GLN A 145 -17.45 -24.47 17.94
C GLN A 145 -17.51 -24.25 16.42
N GLY A 146 -16.47 -23.60 15.90
CA GLY A 146 -16.26 -23.39 14.47
C GLY A 146 -16.59 -22.00 13.96
N VAL A 147 -16.40 -21.83 12.65
CA VAL A 147 -16.53 -20.55 11.93
C VAL A 147 -17.73 -20.56 10.99
N GLU A 148 -18.33 -19.38 10.81
CA GLU A 148 -19.42 -19.14 9.86
C GLU A 148 -19.23 -17.80 9.15
N VAL A 149 -19.66 -17.72 7.90
CA VAL A 149 -19.59 -16.49 7.10
C VAL A 149 -20.98 -16.11 6.63
N PHE A 150 -21.38 -14.88 6.93
CA PHE A 150 -22.64 -14.31 6.47
C PHE A 150 -22.43 -13.46 5.23
N LEU A 151 -23.37 -13.57 4.30
CA LEU A 151 -23.37 -12.85 3.03
C LEU A 151 -24.51 -11.83 3.01
N PRO A 152 -24.40 -10.76 2.21
CA PRO A 152 -25.53 -9.86 1.96
C PRO A 152 -26.78 -10.64 1.52
N LYS A 153 -27.96 -10.05 1.76
CA LYS A 153 -29.25 -10.70 1.48
C LYS A 153 -29.42 -11.09 0.00
N ASP A 154 -28.82 -10.32 -0.91
CA ASP A 154 -28.85 -10.60 -2.36
C ASP A 154 -27.96 -11.79 -2.77
N ASP A 155 -27.11 -12.29 -1.87
CA ASP A 155 -26.20 -13.42 -2.06
C ASP A 155 -25.42 -13.36 -3.39
N ASN A 156 -24.97 -12.16 -3.76
CA ASN A 156 -24.34 -11.95 -5.05
C ASN A 156 -23.10 -12.86 -5.24
N PRO A 157 -22.77 -13.28 -6.48
CA PRO A 157 -21.71 -14.26 -6.74
C PRO A 157 -20.33 -13.88 -6.20
N LYS A 158 -20.01 -12.58 -6.16
CA LYS A 158 -18.72 -12.09 -5.65
C LYS A 158 -18.62 -12.25 -4.15
N SER A 159 -19.66 -11.86 -3.41
CA SER A 159 -19.74 -12.07 -1.96
C SER A 159 -19.70 -13.56 -1.62
N ARG A 160 -20.44 -14.40 -2.36
CA ARG A 160 -20.41 -15.85 -2.17
C ARG A 160 -19.03 -16.44 -2.41
N TYR A 161 -18.37 -16.05 -3.50
CA TYR A 161 -17.01 -16.50 -3.80
C TYR A 161 -16.06 -16.14 -2.67
N LEU A 162 -16.03 -14.88 -2.26
CA LEU A 162 -15.16 -14.44 -1.16
C LEU A 162 -15.46 -15.17 0.14
N GLY A 163 -16.74 -15.31 0.51
CA GLY A 163 -17.13 -16.00 1.75
C GLY A 163 -16.71 -17.46 1.75
N LYS A 164 -16.79 -18.16 0.61
CA LYS A 164 -16.27 -19.52 0.45
C LYS A 164 -14.75 -19.58 0.59
N GLN A 165 -14.01 -18.61 0.03
CA GLN A 165 -12.56 -18.55 0.15
C GLN A 165 -12.11 -18.29 1.59
N ILE A 166 -12.74 -17.33 2.29
CA ILE A 166 -12.46 -17.07 3.71
C ILE A 166 -12.73 -18.32 4.54
N MET A 167 -13.89 -18.96 4.32
CA MET A 167 -14.25 -20.20 5.02
C MET A 167 -13.24 -21.33 4.77
N LYS A 168 -12.81 -21.49 3.51
CA LYS A 168 -11.81 -22.51 3.15
C LYS A 168 -10.49 -22.25 3.87
N GLN A 169 -9.97 -21.02 3.82
CA GLN A 169 -8.70 -20.69 4.45
C GLN A 169 -8.76 -20.88 5.97
N LEU A 170 -9.84 -20.47 6.64
CA LEU A 170 -10.02 -20.74 8.07
C LEU A 170 -10.07 -22.24 8.36
N HIS A 171 -10.73 -23.03 7.51
CA HIS A 171 -10.76 -24.47 7.70
C HIS A 171 -9.38 -25.12 7.54
N ASP A 172 -8.60 -24.67 6.55
CA ASP A 172 -7.23 -25.15 6.32
C ASP A 172 -6.30 -24.81 7.51
N GLU A 173 -6.58 -23.72 8.24
CA GLU A 173 -5.92 -23.34 9.50
C GLU A 173 -6.45 -24.11 10.74
N GLY A 174 -7.33 -25.10 10.54
CA GLY A 174 -7.81 -26.01 11.59
C GLY A 174 -9.13 -25.61 12.25
N PHE A 175 -9.83 -24.56 11.77
CA PHE A 175 -11.14 -24.21 12.32
C PHE A 175 -12.24 -25.17 11.81
N ALA A 176 -13.10 -25.63 12.72
CA ALA A 176 -14.29 -26.39 12.34
C ALA A 176 -15.23 -25.54 11.46
N LYS A 177 -15.66 -26.06 10.32
CA LYS A 177 -16.54 -25.34 9.39
C LYS A 177 -18.01 -25.52 9.77
N ARG A 178 -18.76 -24.42 9.92
CA ARG A 178 -20.21 -24.44 10.13
C ARG A 178 -20.96 -24.18 8.82
N ARG A 179 -20.98 -22.94 8.33
CA ARG A 179 -21.76 -22.56 7.13
C ARG A 179 -21.31 -21.26 6.47
N VAL A 180 -21.65 -21.13 5.19
CA VAL A 180 -21.68 -19.85 4.46
C VAL A 180 -23.14 -19.60 4.08
N ARG A 181 -23.76 -18.51 4.55
CA ARG A 181 -25.22 -18.26 4.39
C ARG A 181 -25.50 -16.78 4.13
N SER A 182 -26.50 -16.48 3.30
CA SER A 182 -27.02 -15.12 3.13
C SER A 182 -28.01 -14.73 4.23
N GLY A 183 -27.98 -13.45 4.60
CA GLY A 183 -28.84 -12.88 5.64
C GLY A 183 -28.04 -12.21 6.75
N THR A 184 -28.75 -11.66 7.72
CA THR A 184 -28.16 -10.97 8.87
C THR A 184 -27.94 -11.94 10.04
N LEU A 185 -26.93 -11.63 10.86
CA LEU A 185 -26.88 -12.04 12.27
C LEU A 185 -27.97 -11.32 13.07
#